data_AF-A0A7M2C9D6-F1
#
_entry.id   AF-A0A7M2C9D6-F1
#
_cell.length_a   1.000
_cell.length_b   1.000
_cell.length_c   1.000
_cell.angle_alpha   90.00
_cell.angle_beta   90.00
_cell.angle_gamma   90.00
#
_symmetry.space_group_name_H-M   'P 1'
#
loop_
_entity.id
_entity.type
_entity.pdbx_description
1 polymer ?
#
loop_
_entity_poly.entity_id
_entity_poly.type
_entity_poly.pdbx_seq_one_letter_code
_entity_poly.pdbx_strand_id
1 'polypeptide(L)'
;MSGKRLTRNDLLMRVSREMSALAVIIPTNPMDLTALAHNARDTEERLRRLAQVVSSMVPSYNYGGIEDANEQYRDYMAEFHPEGPEPKGS
;
A
#
# COMPACT_ATOMS: atom_id res chain seq x y z
N MET A 1 6.61 17.06 6.19
CA MET A 1 5.16 17.18 5.98
C MET A 1 4.45 16.49 7.14
N SER A 2 3.55 17.19 7.85
CA SER A 2 2.84 16.61 9.00
C SER A 2 1.82 15.59 8.51
N GLY A 3 2.20 14.31 8.51
CA GLY A 3 1.34 13.21 8.13
C GLY A 3 0.23 13.06 9.17
N LYS A 4 -0.94 13.64 8.89
CA LYS A 4 -2.12 13.52 9.75
C LYS A 4 -2.42 12.04 9.98
N ARG A 5 -2.39 11.60 11.24
CA ARG A 5 -2.65 10.21 11.63
C ARG A 5 -4.02 9.78 11.10
N LEU A 6 -4.08 8.67 10.38
CA LEU A 6 -5.33 8.18 9.80
C LEU A 6 -6.14 7.45 10.86
N THR A 7 -7.45 7.63 10.82
CA THR A 7 -8.36 6.77 11.58
C THR A 7 -8.32 5.35 10.98
N ARG A 8 -8.82 4.35 11.74
CA ARG A 8 -8.90 2.97 11.25
C ARG A 8 -9.66 2.88 9.92
N ASN A 9 -10.79 3.56 9.81
CA ASN A 9 -11.61 3.54 8.58
C ASN A 9 -10.90 4.23 7.41
N ASP A 10 -10.24 5.38 7.66
CA ASP A 10 -9.47 6.08 6.61
C ASP A 10 -8.33 5.20 6.08
N LEU A 11 -7.60 4.54 6.99
CA LEU A 11 -6.49 3.68 6.63
C LEU A 11 -6.96 2.45 5.86
N LEU A 12 -8.04 1.79 6.30
CA LEU A 12 -8.65 0.67 5.56
C LEU A 12 -9.08 1.07 4.15
N MET A 13 -9.73 2.24 4.00
CA MET A 13 -10.17 2.73 2.69
C MET A 13 -8.99 3.01 1.76
N ARG A 14 -7.89 3.56 2.28
CA ARG A 14 -6.67 3.80 1.48
C ARG A 14 -6.00 2.50 1.08
N VAL A 15 -5.81 1.57 2.01
CA VAL A 15 -5.22 0.26 1.73
C VAL A 15 -6.06 -0.51 0.72
N SER A 16 -7.39 -0.51 0.86
CA SER A 16 -8.30 -1.14 -0.10
C SER A 16 -8.16 -0.54 -1.51
N ARG A 17 -8.04 0.79 -1.63
CA ARG A 17 -7.84 1.46 -2.92
C ARG A 17 -6.52 1.05 -3.57
N GLU A 18 -5.43 1.01 -2.81
CA GLU A 18 -4.12 0.57 -3.29
C GLU A 18 -4.15 -0.88 -3.78
N MET A 19 -4.74 -1.80 -3.00
CA MET A 19 -4.87 -3.20 -3.39
C MET A 19 -5.69 -3.37 -4.68
N SER A 20 -6.77 -2.61 -4.85
CA SER A 20 -7.58 -2.64 -6.08
C SER A 20 -6.82 -2.08 -7.28
N ALA A 21 -5.99 -1.05 -7.12
CA ALA A 21 -5.17 -0.52 -8.20
C ALA A 21 -4.12 -1.54 -8.67
N LEU A 22 -3.54 -2.30 -7.73
CA LEU A 22 -2.59 -3.37 -8.01
C LEU A 22 -3.20 -4.57 -8.73
N ALA A 23 -4.52 -4.80 -8.61
CA ALA A 23 -5.18 -5.88 -9.34
C ALA A 23 -5.18 -5.69 -10.87
N VAL A 24 -4.90 -4.48 -11.36
CA VAL A 24 -4.80 -4.15 -12.78
C VAL A 24 -3.35 -4.29 -13.25
N ILE A 25 -2.81 -5.50 -13.21
CA ILE A 25 -1.47 -5.80 -13.76
C ILE A 25 -1.61 -5.92 -15.29
N ILE A 26 -1.63 -4.79 -15.99
CA ILE A 26 -1.63 -4.78 -17.46
C ILE A 26 -0.29 -4.20 -17.92
N PRO A 27 0.62 -5.02 -18.48
CA PRO A 27 1.81 -4.47 -19.12
C PRO A 27 1.40 -3.65 -20.34
N THR A 28 2.09 -2.54 -20.60
CA THR A 28 1.91 -1.75 -21.83
C THR A 28 2.16 -2.60 -23.09
N ASN A 29 3.01 -3.63 -22.97
CA ASN A 29 3.23 -4.65 -23.99
C ASN A 29 3.09 -6.07 -23.39
N PRO A 30 2.03 -6.83 -23.71
CA PRO A 30 1.81 -8.18 -23.17
C PRO A 30 2.81 -9.23 -23.66
N MET A 31 3.62 -8.92 -24.68
CA MET A 31 4.67 -9.83 -25.17
C MET A 31 6.01 -9.63 -24.46
N ASP A 32 6.16 -8.57 -23.66
CA ASP A 32 7.35 -8.39 -22.82
C ASP A 32 7.21 -9.21 -21.53
N LEU A 33 7.57 -10.49 -21.62
CA LEU A 33 7.48 -11.44 -20.51
C LEU A 33 8.37 -11.04 -19.32
N THR A 34 9.48 -10.34 -19.57
CA THR A 34 10.37 -9.85 -18.51
C THR A 34 9.71 -8.73 -17.72
N ALA A 35 9.12 -7.75 -18.42
CA ALA A 35 8.36 -6.69 -17.79
C ALA A 35 7.13 -7.23 -17.05
N LEU A 36 6.42 -8.20 -17.64
CA LEU A 36 5.29 -8.85 -16.98
C LEU A 36 5.71 -9.57 -15.70
N ALA A 37 6.79 -10.35 -15.72
CA ALA A 37 7.29 -11.05 -14.54
C ALA A 37 7.79 -10.09 -13.46
N HIS A 38 8.43 -8.99 -13.85
CA HIS A 38 8.85 -7.93 -12.93
C HIS A 38 7.63 -7.27 -12.26
N ASN A 39 6.63 -6.84 -13.04
CA ASN A 39 5.40 -6.23 -12.54
C ASN A 39 4.61 -7.17 -11.63
N ALA A 40 4.58 -8.47 -11.94
CA ALA A 40 3.94 -9.46 -11.10
C ALA A 40 4.62 -9.58 -9.73
N ARG A 41 5.96 -9.60 -9.69
CA ARG A 41 6.72 -9.64 -8.43
C ARG A 41 6.56 -8.37 -7.60
N ASP A 42 6.61 -7.20 -8.25
CA ASP A 42 6.36 -5.92 -7.57
C ASP A 42 4.95 -5.88 -6.97
N THR A 43 3.96 -6.35 -7.72
CA THR A 43 2.58 -6.43 -7.24
C THR A 43 2.44 -7.38 -6.06
N GLU A 44 3.03 -8.57 -6.13
CA GLU A 44 3.01 -9.55 -5.03
C GLU A 44 3.65 -8.95 -3.76
N GLU A 45 4.79 -8.29 -3.91
CA GLU A 45 5.48 -7.63 -2.80
C GLU A 45 4.61 -6.54 -2.16
N ARG A 46 4.02 -5.67 -2.97
CA ARG A 46 3.18 -4.57 -2.48
C ARG A 46 1.90 -5.06 -1.83
N LEU A 47 1.24 -6.08 -2.40
CA LEU A 47 0.06 -6.71 -1.80
C LEU A 47 0.38 -7.32 -0.44
N ARG A 48 1.52 -8.01 -0.32
CA ARG A 48 2.00 -8.57 0.96
C ARG A 48 2.22 -7.47 2.00
N ARG A 49 2.84 -6.34 1.64
CA ARG A 49 3.04 -5.18 2.53
C ARG A 49 1.71 -4.58 2.98
N LEU A 50 0.77 -4.37 2.06
CA LEU A 50 -0.56 -3.83 2.38
C LEU A 50 -1.36 -4.80 3.28
N ALA A 51 -1.23 -6.11 3.09
CA ALA A 51 -1.85 -7.10 3.96
C ALA A 51 -1.27 -7.05 5.39
N GLN A 52 0.03 -6.80 5.54
CA GLN A 52 0.67 -6.58 6.85
C GLN A 52 0.10 -5.35 7.56
N VAL A 53 -0.15 -4.25 6.83
CA VAL A 53 -0.82 -3.05 7.36
C VAL A 53 -2.21 -3.40 7.90
N VAL A 54 -3.01 -4.19 7.18
CA VAL A 54 -4.35 -4.60 7.65
C VAL A 54 -4.22 -5.48 8.89
N SER A 55 -3.30 -6.45 8.88
CA SER A 55 -3.04 -7.35 10.00
C SER A 55 -2.64 -6.60 11.26
N SER A 56 -1.75 -5.60 11.13
CA SER A 56 -1.29 -4.79 12.25
C SER A 56 -2.38 -3.89 12.83
N MET A 57 -3.49 -3.63 12.14
CA MET A 57 -4.63 -2.94 12.73
C MET A 57 -5.32 -3.76 13.84
N VAL A 58 -5.13 -5.08 13.88
CA VAL A 58 -5.68 -5.95 14.92
C VAL A 58 -4.67 -6.01 16.07
N PRO A 59 -4.99 -5.45 17.24
CA PRO A 59 -4.08 -5.50 18.38
C PRO A 59 -3.88 -6.94 18.86
N SER A 60 -2.63 -7.32 19.10
CA SER A 60 -2.23 -8.53 19.82
C SER A 60 -1.60 -8.16 21.16
N TYR A 61 -1.34 -9.16 22.01
CA TYR A 61 -0.88 -8.98 23.39
C TYR A 61 0.28 -7.97 23.59
N ASN A 62 1.21 -7.82 22.63
CA ASN A 62 2.37 -6.93 22.75
C ASN A 62 2.62 -6.02 21.54
N TYR A 63 1.88 -6.18 20.44
CA TYR A 63 2.13 -5.49 19.16
C TYR A 63 0.82 -5.32 18.38
N GLY A 64 0.77 -4.32 17.50
CA GLY A 64 -0.36 -3.99 16.66
C GLY A 64 -1.21 -2.84 17.21
N GLY A 65 -2.34 -2.60 16.56
CA GLY A 65 -3.17 -1.42 16.75
C GLY A 65 -2.99 -0.41 15.62
N ILE A 66 -3.82 0.63 15.67
CA ILE A 66 -3.88 1.63 14.60
C ILE A 66 -2.57 2.43 14.45
N GLU A 67 -1.74 2.46 15.49
CA GLU A 67 -0.47 3.19 15.51
C GLU A 67 0.56 2.50 14.61
N ASP A 68 0.83 1.23 14.87
CA ASP A 68 1.71 0.36 14.08
C ASP A 68 1.25 0.28 12.62
N ALA A 69 -0.06 0.16 12.40
CA ALA A 69 -0.62 0.13 11.05
C ALA A 69 -0.36 1.44 10.28
N ASN A 70 -0.46 2.60 10.95
CA ASN A 70 -0.14 3.89 10.34
C ASN A 70 1.36 4.03 10.03
N GLU A 71 2.23 3.48 10.87
CA GLU A 71 3.68 3.47 10.64
C GLU A 71 4.03 2.59 9.43
N GLN A 72 3.57 1.34 9.42
CA GLN A 72 3.79 0.43 8.30
C GLN A 72 3.24 0.97 6.97
N TYR A 73 2.08 1.64 7.00
CA TYR A 73 1.53 2.27 5.81
C TYR A 73 2.36 3.46 5.35
N ARG A 74 2.93 4.24 6.27
CA ARG A 74 3.82 5.36 5.93
C ARG A 74 5.09 4.85 5.27
N ASP A 75 5.67 3.78 5.80
CA ASP A 75 6.86 3.14 5.23
C ASP A 75 6.57 2.61 3.83
N TYR A 76 5.43 1.92 3.64
CA TYR A 76 4.96 1.51 2.32
C TYR A 76 4.83 2.70 1.35
N MET A 77 4.21 3.80 1.76
CA MET A 77 4.07 4.98 0.91
C MET A 77 5.41 5.63 0.59
N ALA A 78 6.36 5.65 1.52
CA ALA A 78 7.69 6.19 1.28
C ALA A 78 8.49 5.34 0.27
N GLU A 79 8.32 4.02 0.31
CA GLU A 79 9.00 3.07 -0.57
C GLU A 79 8.42 3.07 -1.99
N PHE A 80 7.08 3.02 -2.12
CA PHE A 80 6.41 2.80 -3.41
C PHE A 80 5.77 4.06 -4.02
N HIS A 81 5.71 5.17 -3.27
CA HIS A 81 5.16 6.45 -3.73
C HIS A 81 6.05 7.64 -3.29
N PRO A 82 7.33 7.67 -3.69
CA PRO A 82 8.31 8.65 -3.20
C PRO A 82 7.97 10.10 -3.57
N GLU A 83 7.19 10.35 -4.63
CA GLU A 83 6.73 11.68 -5.02
C GLU A 83 5.50 12.19 -4.23
N GLY A 84 5.00 11.38 -3.29
CA GLY A 84 3.82 11.67 -2.49
C GLY A 84 2.51 11.46 -3.27
N PRO A 85 1.37 11.30 -2.59
CA PRO A 85 0.09 11.25 -3.28
C PRO A 85 -0.12 12.59 -3.99
N GLU A 86 -0.35 12.56 -5.31
CA GLU A 86 -0.69 13.77 -6.06
C GLU A 86 -1.70 14.61 -5.28
N PRO A 87 -1.45 15.91 -5.08
CA PRO A 87 -2.43 16.79 -4.47
C PRO A 87 -3.67 16.73 -5.36
N LYS A 88 -4.80 16.33 -4.79
CA LYS A 88 -6.10 16.41 -5.46
C LYS A 88 -6.26 17.84 -5.98
N GLY A 89 -6.24 17.98 -7.30
CA GLY A 89 -6.58 19.21 -7.98
C GLY A 89 -8.03 19.60 -7.68
N SER A 90 -8.18 20.90 -7.39
CA SER A 90 -9.34 21.79 -7.54
C SER A 90 -10.66 21.42 -6.88
#